data_AF-A0A7X4GXP5-F1
#
_entry.id   AF-A0A7X4GXP5-F1
#
_cell.length_a   1.000
_cell.length_b   1.000
_cell.length_c   1.000
_cell.angle_alpha   90.00
_cell.angle_beta   90.00
_cell.angle_gamma   90.00
#
_symmetry.space_group_name_H-M   'P 1'
#
loop_
_entity.id
_entity.type
_entity.pdbx_description
1 polymer ?
#
loop_
_entity_poly.entity_id
_entity_poly.type
_entity_poly.pdbx_seq_one_letter_code
_entity_poly.pdbx_strand_id
1 'polypeptide(L)'
;MSSEIEGEEESSFKNVSRCFVEAVRRSMRVASEDEDGSPGALSQTELAEKANMGRTTLSKYMGSNSEGTNPDLRIICQLADAVGVPPAVLLMRPEDWASLGSGMLTFLQAMSNPKFRELSAELQSIESTNSQRIAEAALSIGRLLKTVEDSHDPRISKELREFRRASKVSIATTAASIPFRFDGVSTSHLPALLTLCSILGTTTAKTKS
;
A
#
# COMPACT_ATOMS: atom_id res chain seq x y z
N MET A 1 -25.00 11.33 -11.25
CA MET A 1 -24.94 10.39 -10.11
C MET A 1 -24.45 8.99 -10.49
N SER A 2 -25.18 8.12 -11.21
CA SER A 2 -24.61 6.80 -11.61
C SER A 2 -23.43 6.90 -12.58
N SER A 3 -23.46 7.88 -13.49
CA SER A 3 -22.42 8.08 -14.51
C SER A 3 -21.12 8.72 -13.98
N GLU A 4 -21.15 9.41 -12.84
CA GLU A 4 -19.97 10.04 -12.24
C GLU A 4 -19.19 9.04 -11.38
N ILE A 5 -19.89 8.13 -10.69
CA ILE A 5 -19.28 7.05 -9.91
C ILE A 5 -18.60 6.03 -10.84
N GLU A 6 -19.22 5.69 -11.97
CA GLU A 6 -18.61 4.83 -13.00
C GLU A 6 -17.32 5.46 -13.58
N GLY A 7 -17.30 6.78 -13.78
CA GLY A 7 -16.12 7.49 -14.30
C GLY A 7 -14.92 7.52 -13.33
N GLU A 8 -15.16 7.64 -12.02
CA GLU A 8 -14.09 7.63 -11.02
C GLU A 8 -13.55 6.22 -10.72
N GLU A 9 -14.41 5.21 -10.66
CA GLU A 9 -14.01 3.81 -10.47
C GLU A 9 -13.19 3.31 -11.66
N GLU A 10 -13.61 3.63 -12.88
CA GLU A 10 -12.90 3.28 -14.11
C GLU A 10 -11.53 3.99 -14.19
N SER A 11 -11.44 5.23 -13.68
CA SER A 11 -10.18 5.97 -13.58
C SER A 11 -9.20 5.35 -12.56
N SER A 12 -9.70 4.95 -11.39
CA SER A 12 -8.87 4.32 -10.35
C SER A 12 -8.33 2.95 -10.80
N PHE A 13 -9.19 2.13 -11.41
CA PHE A 13 -8.79 0.83 -11.95
C PHE A 13 -7.76 0.96 -13.07
N LYS A 14 -8.01 1.85 -14.05
CA LYS A 14 -7.06 2.12 -15.15
C LYS A 14 -5.70 2.57 -14.63
N ASN A 15 -5.68 3.40 -13.57
CA ASN A 15 -4.42 3.85 -12.99
C ASN A 15 -3.63 2.71 -12.35
N VAL A 16 -4.26 1.86 -11.52
CA VAL A 16 -3.60 0.69 -10.90
C VAL A 16 -3.13 -0.29 -11.96
N SER A 17 -3.95 -0.62 -12.96
CA SER A 17 -3.59 -1.54 -14.03
C SER A 17 -2.39 -1.05 -14.85
N ARG A 18 -2.31 0.25 -15.15
CA ARG A 18 -1.15 0.85 -15.78
C ARG A 18 0.09 0.79 -14.89
N CYS A 19 -0.04 1.10 -13.61
CA CYS A 19 1.06 1.01 -12.64
C CYS A 19 1.59 -0.42 -12.53
N PHE A 20 0.70 -1.41 -12.53
CA PHE A 20 1.04 -2.83 -12.51
C PHE A 20 1.91 -3.25 -13.71
N VAL A 21 1.47 -2.93 -14.93
CA VAL A 21 2.23 -3.26 -16.15
C VAL A 21 3.59 -2.60 -16.14
N GLU A 22 3.66 -1.33 -15.72
CA GLU A 22 4.92 -0.61 -15.60
C GLU A 22 5.84 -1.18 -14.50
N ALA A 23 5.28 -1.62 -13.37
CA ALA A 23 6.03 -2.28 -12.31
C ALA A 23 6.63 -3.61 -12.79
N VAL A 24 5.86 -4.42 -13.53
CA VAL A 24 6.37 -5.65 -14.16
C VAL A 24 7.49 -5.32 -15.13
N ARG A 25 7.31 -4.33 -16.03
CA ARG A 25 8.35 -3.92 -17.00
C ARG A 25 9.63 -3.43 -16.32
N ARG A 26 9.52 -2.67 -15.22
CA ARG A 26 10.68 -2.22 -14.44
C ARG A 26 11.40 -3.40 -13.78
N SER A 27 10.63 -4.32 -13.19
CA SER A 27 11.19 -5.53 -12.56
C SER A 27 11.91 -6.40 -13.58
N MET A 28 11.33 -6.60 -14.77
CA MET A 28 11.97 -7.35 -15.86
C MET A 28 13.35 -6.81 -16.24
N ARG A 29 13.62 -5.50 -16.12
CA ARG A 29 14.93 -4.92 -16.46
C ARG A 29 16.07 -5.41 -15.56
N VAL A 30 15.75 -6.03 -14.42
CA VAL A 30 16.70 -6.45 -13.38
C VAL A 30 16.39 -7.85 -12.84
N ALA A 31 15.53 -8.63 -13.51
CA ALA A 31 15.01 -9.93 -13.03
C ALA A 31 15.76 -11.16 -13.62
N SER A 32 16.90 -10.94 -14.26
CA SER A 32 17.87 -11.99 -14.59
C SER A 32 19.25 -11.64 -14.03
N GLU A 33 20.20 -12.54 -14.16
CA GLU A 33 21.61 -12.31 -13.86
C GLU A 33 22.39 -12.52 -15.16
N ASP A 34 23.39 -11.67 -15.42
CA ASP A 34 24.34 -11.88 -16.51
C ASP A 34 25.49 -12.81 -16.09
N GLU A 35 26.43 -13.06 -17.01
CA GLU A 35 27.57 -13.97 -16.76
C GLU A 35 28.47 -13.53 -15.59
N ASP A 36 28.46 -12.23 -15.25
CA ASP A 36 29.22 -11.65 -14.16
C ASP A 36 28.42 -11.59 -12.84
N GLY A 37 27.18 -12.11 -12.82
CA GLY A 37 26.27 -12.08 -11.67
C GLY A 37 25.64 -10.69 -11.41
N SER A 38 25.71 -9.79 -12.39
CA SER A 38 25.06 -8.48 -12.30
C SER A 38 23.59 -8.56 -12.74
N PRO A 39 22.70 -7.68 -12.22
CA PRO A 39 21.30 -7.68 -12.61
C PRO A 39 21.13 -7.44 -14.12
N GLY A 40 20.56 -8.43 -14.79
CA GLY A 40 20.27 -8.43 -16.21
C GLY A 40 18.78 -8.25 -16.51
N ALA A 41 18.48 -8.02 -17.79
CA ALA A 41 17.12 -7.94 -18.29
C ALA A 41 16.54 -9.32 -18.63
N LEU A 42 15.32 -9.56 -18.17
CA LEU A 42 14.48 -10.70 -18.53
C LEU A 42 13.65 -10.35 -19.78
N SER A 43 13.75 -11.15 -20.83
CA SER A 43 12.94 -10.99 -22.04
C SER A 43 11.48 -11.41 -21.81
N GLN A 44 10.58 -11.02 -22.71
CA GLN A 44 9.17 -11.47 -22.65
C GLN A 44 9.02 -12.98 -22.86
N THR A 45 9.91 -13.61 -23.63
CA THR A 45 9.89 -15.06 -23.82
C THR A 45 10.26 -15.76 -22.51
N GLU A 46 11.33 -15.34 -21.86
CA GLU A 46 11.75 -15.90 -20.56
C GLU A 46 10.72 -15.61 -19.48
N LEU A 47 10.08 -14.44 -19.49
CA LEU A 47 8.98 -14.14 -18.57
C LEU A 47 7.80 -15.11 -18.77
N ALA A 48 7.41 -15.37 -20.02
CA ALA A 48 6.33 -16.31 -20.34
C ALA A 48 6.67 -17.73 -19.83
N GLU A 49 7.91 -18.16 -20.01
CA GLU A 49 8.41 -19.44 -19.52
C GLU A 49 8.41 -19.51 -17.99
N LYS A 50 9.01 -18.52 -17.31
CA LYS A 50 9.07 -18.44 -15.84
C LYS A 50 7.68 -18.34 -15.20
N ALA A 51 6.75 -17.60 -15.82
CA ALA A 51 5.38 -17.48 -15.33
C ALA A 51 4.49 -18.68 -15.67
N ASN A 52 4.99 -19.65 -16.46
CA ASN A 52 4.22 -20.76 -17.01
C ASN A 52 2.96 -20.27 -17.77
N MET A 53 3.16 -19.30 -18.68
CA MET A 53 2.10 -18.64 -19.44
C MET A 53 2.37 -18.74 -20.95
N GLY A 54 1.31 -18.93 -21.74
CA GLY A 54 1.40 -18.80 -23.19
C GLY A 54 1.77 -17.37 -23.61
N ARG A 55 2.64 -17.20 -24.62
CA ARG A 55 3.08 -15.89 -25.12
C ARG A 55 1.92 -14.98 -25.54
N THR A 56 0.85 -15.56 -26.09
CA THR A 56 -0.37 -14.82 -26.46
C THR A 56 -1.12 -14.31 -25.23
N THR A 57 -1.19 -15.10 -24.15
CA THR A 57 -1.75 -14.69 -22.87
C THR A 57 -0.93 -13.57 -22.24
N LEU A 58 0.40 -13.70 -22.21
CA LEU A 58 1.28 -12.66 -21.70
C LEU A 58 1.13 -11.35 -22.48
N SER A 59 1.06 -11.43 -23.82
CA SER A 59 0.89 -10.26 -24.69
C SER A 59 -0.42 -9.52 -24.46
N LYS A 60 -1.48 -10.17 -23.96
CA LYS A 60 -2.73 -9.49 -23.60
C LYS A 60 -2.53 -8.54 -22.42
N TYR A 61 -1.71 -8.94 -21.44
CA TYR A 61 -1.49 -8.16 -20.23
C TYR A 61 -0.32 -7.16 -20.36
N MET A 62 0.69 -7.49 -21.18
CA MET A 62 1.93 -6.69 -21.29
C MET A 62 2.05 -5.88 -22.59
N GLY A 63 1.13 -6.07 -23.54
CA GLY A 63 1.12 -5.40 -24.84
C GLY A 63 0.83 -3.89 -24.77
N SER A 64 0.97 -3.21 -25.90
CA SER A 64 0.67 -1.77 -26.03
C SER A 64 -0.81 -1.43 -25.81
N ASN A 65 -1.71 -2.40 -26.04
CA ASN A 65 -3.15 -2.26 -25.87
C ASN A 65 -3.65 -2.91 -24.57
N SER A 66 -2.79 -3.05 -23.55
CA SER A 66 -3.18 -3.65 -22.27
C SER A 66 -4.07 -2.75 -21.41
N GLU A 67 -4.39 -1.54 -21.87
CA GLU A 67 -5.31 -0.62 -21.19
C GLU A 67 -6.68 -1.27 -20.98
N GLY A 68 -7.07 -1.44 -19.72
CA GLY A 68 -8.34 -2.07 -19.35
C GLY A 68 -8.30 -3.59 -19.17
N THR A 69 -7.14 -4.23 -19.33
CA THR A 69 -7.01 -5.67 -19.04
C THR A 69 -7.01 -5.88 -17.52
N ASN A 70 -7.91 -6.72 -17.02
CA ASN A 70 -8.03 -7.04 -15.59
C ASN A 70 -7.40 -8.41 -15.30
N PRO A 71 -6.09 -8.49 -14.95
CA PRO A 71 -5.49 -9.76 -14.57
C PRO A 71 -6.17 -10.28 -13.30
N ASP A 72 -6.54 -11.56 -13.31
CA ASP A 72 -7.00 -12.22 -12.09
C ASP A 72 -5.83 -12.35 -11.08
N LEU A 73 -6.16 -12.67 -9.83
CA LEU A 73 -5.16 -12.81 -8.77
C LEU A 73 -4.09 -13.86 -9.11
N ARG A 74 -4.45 -14.92 -9.85
CA ARG A 74 -3.51 -15.96 -10.27
C ARG A 74 -2.49 -15.39 -11.26
N ILE A 75 -2.92 -14.61 -12.26
CA ILE A 75 -2.01 -13.96 -13.21
C ILE A 75 -1.06 -12.99 -12.49
N ILE A 76 -1.58 -12.20 -11.54
CA ILE A 76 -0.76 -11.28 -10.74
C ILE A 76 0.33 -12.06 -9.99
N CYS A 77 -0.04 -13.15 -9.29
CA CYS A 77 0.93 -13.96 -8.57
C CYS A 77 1.96 -14.62 -9.50
N GLN A 78 1.52 -15.20 -10.63
CA GLN A 78 2.45 -15.82 -11.59
C GLN A 78 3.48 -14.83 -12.14
N LEU A 79 3.06 -13.61 -12.46
CA LEU A 79 3.97 -12.57 -12.94
C LEU A 79 4.91 -12.07 -11.84
N ALA A 80 4.39 -11.93 -10.60
CA ALA A 80 5.18 -11.53 -9.44
C ALA A 80 6.28 -12.56 -9.12
N ASP A 81 5.92 -13.85 -9.10
CA ASP A 81 6.85 -14.95 -8.87
C ASP A 81 7.92 -15.01 -9.97
N ALA A 82 7.52 -14.83 -11.24
CA ALA A 82 8.43 -14.89 -12.38
C ALA A 82 9.48 -13.76 -12.39
N VAL A 83 9.16 -12.59 -11.85
CA VAL A 83 10.10 -11.46 -11.69
C VAL A 83 10.71 -11.38 -10.28
N GLY A 84 10.38 -12.31 -9.38
CA GLY A 84 10.99 -12.44 -8.05
C GLY A 84 10.56 -11.39 -7.03
N VAL A 85 9.32 -10.88 -7.08
CA VAL A 85 8.81 -9.88 -6.13
C VAL A 85 7.47 -10.28 -5.50
N PRO A 86 7.10 -9.77 -4.31
CA PRO A 86 5.76 -9.97 -3.76
C PRO A 86 4.67 -9.32 -4.63
N PRO A 87 3.48 -9.93 -4.81
CA PRO A 87 2.38 -9.36 -5.58
C PRO A 87 2.00 -7.93 -5.19
N ALA A 88 2.04 -7.60 -3.90
CA ALA A 88 1.72 -6.27 -3.39
C ALA A 88 2.64 -5.18 -3.98
N VAL A 89 3.92 -5.47 -4.22
CA VAL A 89 4.89 -4.53 -4.80
C VAL A 89 4.49 -4.12 -6.22
N LEU A 90 3.92 -5.04 -7.00
CA LEU A 90 3.44 -4.75 -8.35
C LEU A 90 2.14 -3.94 -8.35
N LEU A 91 1.34 -4.00 -7.28
CA LEU A 91 0.05 -3.32 -7.19
C LEU A 91 0.13 -1.91 -6.58
N MET A 92 1.28 -1.55 -6.02
CA MET A 92 1.51 -0.22 -5.45
C MET A 92 1.59 0.86 -6.54
N ARG A 93 0.85 1.94 -6.35
CA ARG A 93 0.92 3.16 -7.17
C ARG A 93 2.06 4.06 -6.69
N PRO A 94 2.51 5.03 -7.49
CA PRO A 94 3.55 5.99 -7.07
C PRO A 94 3.25 6.70 -5.75
N GLU A 95 1.99 7.08 -5.53
CA GLU A 95 1.53 7.70 -4.28
C GLU A 95 1.66 6.76 -3.08
N ASP A 96 1.47 5.45 -3.25
CA ASP A 96 1.60 4.47 -2.18
C ASP A 96 3.08 4.36 -1.75
N TRP A 97 4.01 4.36 -2.72
CA TRP A 97 5.46 4.40 -2.45
C TRP A 97 5.89 5.70 -1.75
N ALA A 98 5.37 6.84 -2.19
CA ALA A 98 5.65 8.13 -1.57
C ALA A 98 5.14 8.19 -0.11
N SER A 99 3.97 7.61 0.14
CA SER A 99 3.40 7.48 1.50
C SER A 99 4.23 6.56 2.39
N LEU A 100 4.77 5.45 1.88
CA LEU A 100 5.70 4.60 2.63
C LEU A 100 6.96 5.39 3.04
N GLY A 101 7.60 6.09 2.10
CA GLY A 101 8.79 6.89 2.38
C GLY A 101 8.51 8.01 3.40
N SER A 102 7.38 8.70 3.24
CA SER A 102 6.95 9.76 4.17
C SER A 102 6.69 9.22 5.57
N GLY A 103 6.05 8.06 5.69
CA GLY A 103 5.80 7.43 6.98
C GLY A 103 7.09 6.92 7.66
N MET A 104 8.06 6.42 6.89
CA MET A 104 9.39 6.06 7.43
C MET A 104 10.12 7.28 8.00
N LEU A 105 10.15 8.39 7.26
CA LEU A 105 10.75 9.63 7.75
C LEU A 105 10.03 10.17 8.99
N THR A 106 8.70 10.12 8.98
CA THR A 106 7.87 10.54 10.12
C THR A 106 8.18 9.70 11.36
N PHE A 107 8.30 8.38 11.21
CA PHE A 107 8.68 7.48 12.30
C PHE A 107 10.05 7.83 12.88
N LEU A 108 11.07 8.01 12.03
CA LEU A 108 12.42 8.36 12.47
C LEU A 108 12.45 9.69 13.24
N GLN A 109 11.69 10.70 12.78
CA GLN A 109 11.56 11.97 13.49
C GLN A 109 10.81 11.81 14.82
N ALA A 110 9.73 11.02 14.82
CA ALA A 110 8.91 10.76 16.00
C ALA A 110 9.67 10.06 17.12
N MET A 111 10.69 9.23 16.79
CA MET A 111 11.55 8.60 17.79
C MET A 111 12.32 9.59 18.67
N SER A 112 12.45 10.86 18.26
CA SER A 112 13.03 11.92 19.10
C SER A 112 12.04 12.48 20.14
N ASN A 113 10.74 12.16 20.02
CA ASN A 113 9.69 12.64 20.93
C ASN A 113 9.51 11.67 22.11
N PRO A 114 9.70 12.11 23.37
CA PRO A 114 9.54 11.25 24.55
C PRO A 114 8.17 10.58 24.65
N LYS A 115 7.09 11.28 24.31
CA LYS A 115 5.72 10.73 24.35
C LYS A 115 5.53 9.63 23.31
N PHE A 116 6.18 9.76 22.15
CA PHE A 116 6.11 8.73 21.12
C PHE A 116 6.89 7.49 21.54
N ARG A 117 8.05 7.66 22.19
CA ARG A 117 8.84 6.54 22.72
C ARG A 117 8.10 5.77 23.81
N GLU A 118 7.42 6.47 24.71
CA GLU A 118 6.58 5.87 25.75
C GLU A 118 5.45 5.03 25.13
N LEU A 119 4.66 5.65 24.24
CA LEU A 119 3.61 4.94 23.50
C LEU A 119 4.16 3.74 22.70
N SER A 120 5.35 3.89 22.11
CA SER A 120 6.00 2.80 21.36
C SER A 120 6.35 1.62 22.26
N ALA A 121 6.87 1.88 23.47
CA ALA A 121 7.20 0.84 24.44
C ALA A 121 5.93 0.10 24.91
N GLU A 122 4.84 0.84 25.17
CA GLU A 122 3.55 0.24 25.51
C GLU A 122 3.06 -0.70 24.40
N LEU A 123 3.10 -0.25 23.13
CA LEU A 123 2.66 -1.04 21.98
C LEU A 123 3.46 -2.34 21.82
N GLN A 124 4.77 -2.28 22.05
CA GLN A 124 5.65 -3.44 21.97
C GLN A 124 5.36 -4.48 23.06
N SER A 125 4.78 -4.06 24.19
CA SER A 125 4.41 -4.92 25.31
C SER A 125 3.01 -5.55 25.20
N ILE A 126 2.25 -5.27 24.13
CA ILE A 126 0.89 -5.77 23.98
C ILE A 126 0.89 -7.30 23.74
N GLU A 127 0.23 -8.02 24.65
CA GLU A 127 0.07 -9.49 24.58
C GLU A 127 -0.96 -9.95 23.52
N SER A 128 -1.89 -9.08 23.09
CA SER A 128 -2.94 -9.41 22.14
C SER A 128 -3.18 -8.31 21.11
N THR A 129 -2.98 -8.66 19.85
CA THR A 129 -3.01 -7.80 18.66
C THR A 129 -4.30 -8.00 17.84
N ASN A 130 -5.47 -7.92 18.50
CA ASN A 130 -6.72 -7.93 17.75
C ASN A 130 -6.90 -6.65 16.91
N SER A 131 -7.65 -6.74 15.80
CA SER A 131 -7.79 -5.65 14.83
C SER A 131 -8.31 -4.34 15.43
N GLN A 132 -9.18 -4.42 16.45
CA GLN A 132 -9.75 -3.24 17.10
C GLN A 132 -8.68 -2.48 17.91
N ARG A 133 -7.89 -3.18 18.72
CA ARG A 133 -6.79 -2.57 19.50
C ARG A 133 -5.73 -1.96 18.59
N ILE A 134 -5.41 -2.64 17.49
CA ILE A 134 -4.47 -2.16 16.48
C ILE A 134 -4.98 -0.88 15.81
N ALA A 135 -6.26 -0.81 15.47
CA ALA A 135 -6.88 0.41 14.94
C ALA A 135 -6.83 1.57 15.95
N GLU A 136 -7.14 1.32 17.23
CA GLU A 136 -7.10 2.34 18.29
C GLU A 136 -5.67 2.85 18.56
N ALA A 137 -4.69 1.95 18.51
CA ALA A 137 -3.28 2.29 18.59
C ALA A 137 -2.84 3.18 17.42
N ALA A 138 -3.23 2.84 16.18
CA ALA A 138 -2.94 3.65 14.99
C ALA A 138 -3.51 5.07 15.12
N LEU A 139 -4.74 5.20 15.61
CA LEU A 139 -5.38 6.50 15.85
C LEU A 139 -4.72 7.30 16.97
N SER A 140 -4.15 6.62 17.98
CA SER A 140 -3.41 7.28 19.06
C SER A 140 -2.06 7.80 18.58
N ILE A 141 -1.33 7.02 17.77
CA ILE A 141 -0.14 7.47 17.04
C ILE A 141 -0.52 8.65 16.14
N GLY A 142 -1.58 8.53 15.34
CA GLY A 142 -1.96 9.58 14.40
C GLY A 142 -2.32 10.90 15.08
N ARG A 143 -2.97 10.86 16.26
CA ARG A 143 -3.21 12.07 17.07
C ARG A 143 -1.91 12.68 17.59
N LEU A 144 -0.98 11.85 18.07
CA LEU A 144 0.31 12.31 18.58
C LEU A 144 1.17 12.95 17.48
N LEU A 145 1.13 12.39 16.27
CA LEU A 145 1.83 12.87 15.09
C LEU A 145 1.07 13.95 14.32
N LYS A 146 -0.14 14.31 14.78
CA LYS A 146 -1.04 15.28 14.13
C LYS A 146 -1.44 14.91 12.69
N THR A 147 -1.44 13.62 12.36
CA THR A 147 -2.00 13.09 11.10
C THR A 147 -3.50 12.80 11.23
N VAL A 148 -4.00 12.66 12.45
CA VAL A 148 -5.42 12.57 12.78
C VAL A 148 -5.85 13.85 13.51
N GLU A 149 -6.62 14.68 12.82
CA GLU A 149 -7.19 15.92 13.36
C GLU A 149 -8.65 15.73 13.81
N ASP A 150 -9.13 16.62 14.69
CA ASP A 150 -10.48 16.53 15.23
C ASP A 150 -11.55 16.80 14.15
N SER A 151 -12.41 15.81 13.91
CA SER A 151 -13.53 15.90 12.97
C SER A 151 -14.75 16.61 13.54
N HIS A 152 -14.79 16.91 14.84
CA HIS A 152 -15.93 17.55 15.51
C HIS A 152 -15.76 19.06 15.74
N ASP A 153 -14.65 19.67 15.29
CA ASP A 153 -14.46 21.10 15.43
C ASP A 153 -15.54 21.86 14.63
N PRO A 154 -16.45 22.60 15.30
CA PRO A 154 -17.55 23.27 14.61
C PRO A 154 -17.08 24.49 13.81
N ARG A 155 -15.83 24.92 13.96
CA ARG A 155 -15.25 26.11 13.29
C ARG A 155 -14.74 25.81 11.88
N ILE A 156 -14.64 24.55 11.49
CA ILE A 156 -14.16 24.14 10.16
C ILE A 156 -15.31 23.79 9.22
N SER A 157 -15.05 23.87 7.92
CA SER A 157 -16.06 23.58 6.89
C SER A 157 -16.58 22.14 6.99
N LYS A 158 -17.78 21.90 6.45
CA LYS A 158 -18.41 20.57 6.45
C LYS A 158 -17.55 19.57 5.67
N GLU A 159 -17.00 20.01 4.54
CA GLU A 159 -16.13 19.23 3.66
C GLU A 159 -14.87 18.78 4.41
N LEU A 160 -14.24 19.68 5.17
CA LEU A 160 -13.04 19.35 5.95
C LEU A 160 -13.36 18.35 7.08
N ARG A 161 -14.52 18.45 7.72
CA ARG A 161 -14.96 17.47 8.73
C ARG A 161 -15.19 16.09 8.13
N GLU A 162 -15.81 16.03 6.96
CA GLU A 162 -16.05 14.78 6.24
C GLU A 162 -14.73 14.14 5.80
N PHE A 163 -13.78 14.92 5.30
CA PHE A 163 -12.43 14.45 4.97
C PHE A 163 -11.69 13.92 6.20
N ARG A 164 -11.71 14.64 7.34
CA ARG A 164 -11.09 14.17 8.59
C ARG A 164 -11.72 12.87 9.08
N ARG A 165 -13.04 12.74 8.96
CA ARG A 165 -13.76 11.50 9.30
C ARG A 165 -13.36 10.35 8.39
N ALA A 166 -13.29 10.58 7.08
CA ALA A 166 -12.85 9.58 6.10
C ALA A 166 -11.41 9.13 6.37
N SER A 167 -10.50 10.06 6.67
CA SER A 167 -9.11 9.79 7.03
C SER A 167 -9.00 8.93 8.28
N LYS A 168 -9.75 9.26 9.34
CA LYS A 168 -9.79 8.48 10.57
C LYS A 168 -10.22 7.03 10.30
N VAL A 169 -11.28 6.83 9.52
CA VAL A 169 -11.75 5.49 9.15
C VAL A 169 -10.69 4.76 8.34
N SER A 170 -10.11 5.42 7.34
CA SER A 170 -9.10 4.82 6.48
C SER A 170 -7.86 4.38 7.27
N ILE A 171 -7.36 5.20 8.21
CA ILE A 171 -6.24 4.85 9.09
C ILE A 171 -6.56 3.59 9.91
N ALA A 172 -7.74 3.55 10.52
CA ALA A 172 -8.19 2.42 11.31
C ALA A 172 -8.27 1.12 10.48
N THR A 173 -8.84 1.19 9.27
CA THR A 173 -8.97 0.03 8.38
C THR A 173 -7.63 -0.43 7.83
N THR A 174 -6.73 0.50 7.48
CA THR A 174 -5.38 0.18 7.02
C THR A 174 -4.55 -0.46 8.13
N ALA A 175 -4.70 -0.03 9.39
CA ALA A 175 -4.04 -0.68 10.51
C ALA A 175 -4.62 -2.08 10.80
N ALA A 176 -5.94 -2.23 10.71
CA ALA A 176 -6.63 -3.48 10.95
C ALA A 176 -6.27 -4.60 9.95
N SER A 177 -5.73 -4.27 8.78
CA SER A 177 -5.31 -5.25 7.76
C SER A 177 -3.95 -5.89 8.03
N ILE A 178 -3.19 -5.40 9.02
CA ILE A 178 -1.90 -6.00 9.38
C ILE A 178 -2.14 -7.40 9.99
N PRO A 179 -1.51 -8.47 9.46
CA PRO A 179 -1.82 -9.85 9.82
C PRO A 179 -1.11 -10.34 11.10
N PHE A 180 -1.35 -9.71 12.25
CA PHE A 180 -0.66 -10.04 13.51
C PHE A 180 -0.98 -11.42 14.09
N ARG A 181 -2.06 -12.08 13.64
CA ARG A 181 -2.47 -13.41 14.15
C ARG A 181 -1.70 -14.59 13.54
N PHE A 182 -0.88 -14.34 12.52
CA PHE A 182 -0.25 -15.39 11.72
C PHE A 182 1.27 -15.52 11.99
N ASP A 183 1.74 -15.13 13.18
CA ASP A 183 3.17 -15.13 13.60
C ASP A 183 4.14 -14.36 12.67
N GLY A 184 3.64 -13.72 11.61
CA GLY A 184 4.47 -13.09 10.58
C GLY A 184 4.96 -11.68 10.93
N VAL A 185 4.36 -11.01 11.91
CA VAL A 185 4.70 -9.62 12.25
C VAL A 185 4.93 -9.48 13.76
N SER A 186 6.20 -9.31 14.14
CA SER A 186 6.61 -9.03 15.52
C SER A 186 6.01 -7.71 16.06
N THR A 187 5.64 -7.70 17.34
CA THR A 187 5.19 -6.48 18.04
C THR A 187 6.27 -5.41 18.08
N SER A 188 7.55 -5.76 17.95
CA SER A 188 8.67 -4.81 17.81
C SER A 188 8.49 -3.85 16.63
N HIS A 189 7.80 -4.27 15.56
CA HIS A 189 7.55 -3.48 14.36
C HIS A 189 6.30 -2.59 14.46
N LEU A 190 5.46 -2.76 15.50
CA LEU A 190 4.18 -2.04 15.64
C LEU A 190 4.32 -0.52 15.52
N PRO A 191 5.25 0.15 16.24
CA PRO A 191 5.32 1.62 16.18
C PRO A 191 5.57 2.15 14.77
N ALA A 192 6.45 1.48 14.01
CA ALA A 192 6.76 1.85 12.64
C ALA A 192 5.58 1.58 11.69
N LEU A 193 4.99 0.37 11.76
CA LEU A 193 3.87 -0.02 10.90
C LEU A 193 2.64 0.86 11.14
N LEU A 194 2.30 1.16 12.39
CA LEU A 194 1.16 2.02 12.71
C LEU A 194 1.39 3.48 12.32
N THR A 195 2.64 3.95 12.35
CA THR A 195 3.01 5.25 11.79
C THR A 195 2.77 5.29 10.28
N LEU A 196 3.20 4.24 9.56
CA LEU A 196 2.92 4.09 8.13
C LEU A 196 1.41 4.08 7.84
N CYS A 197 0.62 3.32 8.59
CA CYS A 197 -0.84 3.29 8.44
C CYS A 197 -1.47 4.67 8.68
N SER A 198 -0.94 5.46 9.62
CA SER A 198 -1.42 6.81 9.90
C SER A 198 -1.21 7.77 8.74
N ILE A 199 -0.19 7.55 7.90
CA ILE A 199 0.11 8.36 6.71
C ILE A 199 -0.62 7.81 5.48
N LEU A 200 -0.59 6.49 5.27
CA LEU A 200 -1.30 5.85 4.16
C LEU A 200 -2.79 6.17 4.20
N GLY A 201 -3.41 6.07 5.38
CA GLY A 201 -4.83 6.33 5.56
C GLY A 201 -5.26 7.77 5.25
N THR A 202 -4.39 8.77 5.38
CA THR A 202 -4.72 10.15 4.97
C THR A 202 -4.69 10.32 3.45
N THR A 203 -3.89 9.52 2.75
CA THR A 203 -3.76 9.60 1.28
C THR A 203 -4.82 8.78 0.53
N THR A 204 -5.40 7.77 1.18
CA THR A 204 -6.46 6.93 0.60
C THR A 204 -7.87 7.41 0.97
N ALA A 205 -7.99 8.39 1.87
CA ALA A 205 -9.26 8.95 2.28
C ALA A 205 -9.95 9.65 1.10
N LYS A 206 -11.05 9.07 0.62
CA LYS A 206 -11.96 9.72 -0.34
C LYS A 206 -13.17 10.25 0.40
N THR A 207 -13.51 11.51 0.18
CA THR A 207 -14.83 12.05 0.52
C THR A 207 -15.83 11.55 -0.53
N LYS A 208 -16.97 11.00 -0.11
CA LYS A 208 -18.08 10.77 -1.05
C LYS A 208 -18.57 12.16 -1.48
N SER A 209 -18.36 12.53 -2.75
CA SER A 209 -18.97 13.71 -3.37
C SER A 209 -20.47 13.49 -3.56
#